data_AF-A0A7V9ENZ2-F1
#
_entry.id   AF-A0A7V9ENZ2-F1
#
_cell.length_a   1.000
_cell.length_b   1.000
_cell.length_c   1.000
_cell.angle_alpha   90.00
_cell.angle_beta   90.00
_cell.angle_gamma   90.00
#
_symmetry.space_group_name_H-M   'P 1'
#
loop_
_entity.id
_entity.type
_entity.pdbx_description
1 polymer ?
#
loop_
_entity_poly.entity_id
_entity_poly.type
_entity_poly.pdbx_seq_one_letter_code
_entity_poly.pdbx_strand_id
1 'polypeptide(L)' 'MRDAIERRKLSRLVAIVAPHNAASVRLLRKLGFQLEKKIRLTPDDDDLLLFAISSGAC' A
#
# COMPACT_ATOMS: atom_id res chain seq x y z
N MET A 1 9.76 5.38 -3.67
CA MET A 1 8.65 5.51 -4.63
C MET A 1 9.16 5.85 -6.02
N ARG A 2 9.82 7.00 -6.20
CA ARG A 2 10.50 7.37 -7.46
C ARG A 2 11.42 6.26 -7.99
N ASP A 3 12.25 5.68 -7.14
CA ASP A 3 13.17 4.62 -7.57
C ASP A 3 12.47 3.38 -8.16
N ALA A 4 11.42 2.89 -7.49
CA ALA A 4 10.65 1.73 -7.93
C ALA A 4 9.89 2.00 -9.25
N ILE A 5 9.35 3.20 -9.43
CA ILE A 5 8.58 3.54 -10.63
C ILE A 5 9.51 3.89 -11.79
N GLU A 6 10.51 4.75 -11.56
CA GLU A 6 11.38 5.29 -12.60
C GLU A 6 12.49 4.33 -13.00
N ARG A 7 13.11 3.61 -12.04
CA ARG A 7 14.22 2.69 -12.34
C ARG A 7 13.78 1.27 -12.63
N ARG A 8 12.70 0.80 -11.98
CA ARG A 8 12.22 -0.58 -12.11
C ARG A 8 10.99 -0.73 -13.01
N LYS A 9 10.49 0.36 -13.60
CA LYS A 9 9.32 0.39 -14.49
C LYS A 9 8.11 -0.34 -13.88
N LEU A 10 7.96 -0.27 -12.55
CA LEU A 10 6.86 -0.92 -11.86
C LEU A 10 5.60 -0.07 -12.03
N SER A 11 4.64 -0.59 -12.79
CA SER A 11 3.37 0.09 -13.06
C SER A 11 2.47 0.19 -11.82
N ARG A 12 2.75 -0.62 -10.79
CA ARG A 12 1.94 -0.71 -9.58
C ARG A 12 2.81 -1.03 -8.37
N LEU A 13 2.60 -0.29 -7.29
CA LEU A 13 3.18 -0.57 -5.99
C LEU A 13 2.06 -0.94 -5.01
N VAL A 14 2.29 -2.00 -4.24
CA VAL A 14 1.42 -2.40 -3.13
C VAL A 14 2.18 -2.32 -1.82
N ALA A 15 1.48 -1.94 -0.75
CA ALA A 15 2.02 -1.86 0.60
C ALA A 15 1.05 -2.53 1.58
N ILE A 16 1.58 -3.32 2.50
CA ILE A 16 0.81 -4.00 3.55
C ILE A 16 1.14 -3.30 4.87
N VAL A 17 0.11 -2.94 5.63
CA VAL A 17 0.25 -2.26 6.92
C VAL A 17 -0.74 -2.80 7.92
N ALA A 18 -0.30 -3.01 9.16
CA ALA A 18 -1.22 -3.35 10.24
C ALA A 18 -2.10 -2.13 10.61
N PRO A 19 -3.39 -2.31 10.89
CA PRO A 19 -4.35 -1.23 11.11
C PRO A 19 -4.00 -0.40 12.35
N HIS A 20 -3.34 -1.00 13.35
CA HIS A 20 -2.88 -0.30 14.54
C HIS A 20 -1.70 0.65 14.25
N ASN A 21 -1.02 0.52 13.12
CA ASN A 21 0.09 1.39 12.73
C ASN A 21 -0.42 2.68 12.05
N ALA A 22 -1.11 3.51 12.82
CA ALA A 22 -1.74 4.75 12.35
C ALA A 22 -0.74 5.73 11.69
N ALA A 23 0.52 5.73 12.13
CA ALA A 23 1.57 6.57 11.55
C ALA A 23 1.85 6.17 10.09
N SER A 24 2.06 4.88 9.83
CA SER A 24 2.28 4.36 8.47
C SER A 24 1.04 4.50 7.59
N VAL A 25 -0.17 4.27 8.13
CA VAL A 25 -1.42 4.51 7.38
C VAL A 25 -1.52 5.96 6.90
N ARG A 26 -1.26 6.93 7.79
CA ARG A 26 -1.28 8.36 7.43
C ARG A 26 -0.22 8.70 6.40
N LEU A 27 0.98 8.11 6.52
CA LEU A 27 2.05 8.31 5.55
C LEU A 27 1.69 7.76 4.17
N LEU A 28 1.18 6.54 4.08
CA LEU A 28 0.77 5.92 2.82
C LEU A 28 -0.31 6.74 2.10
N ARG A 29 -1.31 7.23 2.85
CA ARG A 29 -2.34 8.14 2.30
C ARG A 29 -1.73 9.44 1.78
N LYS A 30 -0.78 10.04 2.49
CA LYS A 30 -0.07 11.26 2.05
C LYS A 30 0.77 11.03 0.79
N LEU A 31 1.32 9.83 0.62
CA LEU A 31 2.08 9.43 -0.56
C LEU A 31 1.19 9.08 -1.78
N GLY A 32 -0.14 9.18 -1.64
CA GLY A 32 -1.10 8.92 -2.71
C GLY A 32 -1.55 7.47 -2.83
N PHE A 33 -1.11 6.57 -1.93
CA PHE A 33 -1.63 5.21 -1.90
C PHE A 33 -3.10 5.21 -1.47
N GLN A 34 -3.90 4.42 -2.17
CA GLN A 34 -5.31 4.20 -1.86
C GLN A 34 -5.46 2.88 -1.10
N LEU A 35 -6.35 2.85 -0.10
CA LEU A 35 -6.71 1.61 0.58
C LEU A 35 -7.51 0.77 -0.40
N GLU A 36 -6.97 -0.38 -0.80
CA GLU A 36 -7.62 -1.25 -1.77
C GLU A 36 -8.51 -2.28 -1.07
N LYS A 37 -8.02 -2.92 0.00
CA LYS A 37 -8.79 -3.88 0.79
C LYS A 37 -8.16 -4.15 2.15
N LYS A 38 -8.96 -4.73 3.05
CA LYS A 38 -8.44 -5.46 4.21
C LYS A 38 -8.17 -6.91 3.80
N ILE A 39 -7.00 -7.43 4.14
CA ILE A 39 -6.62 -8.82 3.90
C ILE A 39 -6.32 -9.48 5.23
N ARG A 40 -6.67 -10.76 5.35
CA ARG A 40 -6.23 -11.59 6.47
C ARG A 40 -5.40 -12.71 5.88
N LEU A 41 -4.17 -12.88 6.38
CA LEU A 41 -3.22 -13.85 5.81
C LEU A 41 -3.52 -15.28 6.28
N THR A 42 -3.87 -15.44 7.55
CA THR A 42 -4.36 -16.68 8.14
C THR A 42 -5.55 -16.36 9.05
N PRO A 43 -6.46 -17.31 9.35
CA PRO A 43 -7.63 -17.04 10.19
C PRO A 43 -7.30 -16.51 11.59
N ASP A 44 -6.13 -16.87 12.14
CA ASP A 44 -5.61 -16.43 13.44
C ASP A 44 -4.84 -15.09 13.39
N ASP A 45 -4.52 -14.57 12.20
CA ASP A 45 -3.81 -13.29 12.07
C ASP A 45 -4.73 -12.08 12.19
N ASP A 46 -4.15 -10.97 12.62
CA ASP A 46 -4.77 -9.66 12.56
C ASP A 46 -5.11 -9.26 11.12
N ASP A 47 -6.20 -8.48 10.97
CA ASP A 47 -6.53 -7.88 9.69
C ASP A 47 -5.42 -6.92 9.26
N LEU A 48 -4.97 -7.02 8.02
CA LEU A 48 -3.97 -6.14 7.41
C LEU A 48 -4.62 -5.23 6.38
N LEU A 49 -4.11 -4.02 6.25
CA LEU A 49 -4.54 -3.06 5.24
C LEU A 49 -3.65 -3.16 4.02
N LEU A 50 -4.23 -3.48 2.87
CA LEU A 50 -3.56 -3.45 1.58
C LEU A 50 -3.78 -2.10 0.92
N PHE A 51 -2.70 -1.38 0.71
CA PHE A 51 -2.64 -0.12 -0.01
C PHE A 51 -2.04 -0.33 -1.39
N ALA A 52 -2.55 0.38 -2.39
CA ALA A 52 -2.04 0.33 -3.75
C ALA A 52 -1.91 1.72 -4.35
N ILE A 53 -0.94 1.88 -5.25
CA ILE A 53 -0.83 3.03 -6.13
C ILE A 53 -0.35 2.55 -7.51
N SER A 54 -1.00 3.07 -8.54
CA SER A 54 -0.64 2.81 -9.93
C SER A 54 0.12 4.01 -10.48
N SER A 55 1.16 3.78 -11.27
CA SER A 55 1.86 4.83 -12.01
C SER A 55 1.15 5.19 -13.32
N GLY A 56 -0.01 4.58 -13.60
CA GLY A 56 -0.87 4.92 -14.73
C GLY A 56 -1.95 5.91 -14.29
N ALA A 57 -1.63 7.20 -14.33
CA ALA A 57 -2.63 8.20 -14.69
C ALA A 57 -2.51 8.40 -16.21
N CYS A 58 -3.48 7.89 -16.94
CA CYS A 58 -3.83 8.46 -18.24
C CYS A 58 -4.48 9.83 -18.04
#